data_AF-A0A1R1PCH5-F1
#
_entry.id   AF-A0A1R1PCH5-F1
#
_cell.length_a   1.000
_cell.length_b   1.000
_cell.length_c   1.000
_cell.angle_alpha   90.00
_cell.angle_beta   90.00
_cell.angle_gamma   90.00
#
_symmetry.space_group_name_H-M   'P 1'
#
loop_
_entity.id
_entity.type
_entity.pdbx_description
1 polymer ?
#
loop_
_entity_poly.entity_id
_entity_poly.type
_entity_poly.pdbx_seq_one_letter_code
_entity_poly.pdbx_strand_id
1 'polypeptide(L)'
;MALKKELKEVQSMLDGMKELDDELEDDELERKCLIKTLELEVKVCIDDLAATMEEIELIKHFEKIKVNTGDEQANKEEKVDSTWRLDGGLHGKKLLDGKGKPLKTFTLTNDRKTITKNVFRPGYSLPTKTIDEFLEDEFKRGGVITSSKILIHKCVIPHSNGPEIDPDEDDNDEELKDNDAELYKQRNWDDFKDDTPRGSGNRTNHG
;
A
#
# COMPACT_ATOMS: atom_id res chain seq x y z
N MET A 1 -0.90 26.03 9.74
CA MET A 1 0.28 26.41 10.55
C MET A 1 -0.09 27.14 11.83
N ALA A 2 -1.06 28.07 11.82
CA ALA A 2 -1.51 28.76 13.03
C ALA A 2 -2.09 27.81 14.10
N LEU A 3 -2.98 26.89 13.72
CA LEU A 3 -3.58 25.91 14.66
C LEU A 3 -2.56 25.00 15.35
N LYS A 4 -1.51 24.57 14.63
CA LYS A 4 -0.44 23.74 15.21
C LYS A 4 0.39 24.50 16.24
N LYS A 5 0.55 25.82 16.05
CA LYS A 5 1.22 26.70 17.01
C LYS A 5 0.36 26.90 18.25
N GLU A 6 -0.93 27.15 18.07
CA GLU A 6 -1.90 27.30 19.17
C GLU A 6 -2.07 25.99 19.98
N LEU A 7 -2.09 24.83 19.31
CA LEU A 7 -2.08 23.50 19.95
C LEU A 7 -0.87 23.32 20.85
N LYS A 8 0.32 23.65 20.34
CA LYS A 8 1.57 23.53 21.11
C LYS A 8 1.60 24.49 22.30
N GLU A 9 1.01 25.67 22.16
CA GLU A 9 0.88 26.66 23.22
C GLU A 9 -0.08 26.20 24.32
N VAL A 10 -1.26 25.69 23.96
CA VAL A 10 -2.23 25.13 24.93
C VAL A 10 -1.69 23.87 25.61
N GLN A 11 -0.97 23.00 24.87
CA GLN A 11 -0.30 21.84 25.45
C GLN A 11 0.79 22.25 26.45
N SER A 12 1.59 23.26 26.13
CA SER A 12 2.59 23.80 27.06
C SER A 12 1.96 24.41 28.31
N MET A 13 0.80 25.09 28.17
CA MET A 13 0.05 25.62 29.32
C MET A 13 -0.54 24.50 30.19
N LEU A 14 -1.07 23.45 29.57
CA LEU A 14 -1.63 22.29 30.27
C LEU A 14 -0.55 21.49 31.01
N ASP A 15 0.63 21.30 30.40
CA ASP A 15 1.74 20.59 31.04
C ASP A 15 2.36 21.41 32.17
N GLY A 16 2.45 22.74 32.02
CA GLY A 16 2.85 23.63 33.11
C GLY A 16 1.86 23.65 34.28
N MET A 17 0.57 23.46 34.02
CA MET A 17 -0.46 23.35 35.07
C MET A 17 -0.38 22.03 35.83
N LYS A 18 0.07 20.94 35.20
CA LYS A 18 0.28 19.64 35.86
C LYS A 18 1.51 19.60 36.77
N GLU A 19 2.49 20.46 36.54
CA GLU A 19 3.72 20.53 37.35
C GLU A 19 3.57 21.40 38.61
N LEU A 20 2.53 22.25 38.65
CA LEU A 20 2.20 23.07 39.81
C LEU A 20 1.25 22.30 40.75
N ASP A 21 1.82 21.34 41.49
CA ASP A 21 1.12 20.66 42.58
C ASP A 21 0.97 21.61 43.79
N ASP A 22 -0.28 21.90 44.15
CA ASP A 22 -0.85 22.10 45.50
C ASP A 22 -0.71 23.39 46.33
N GLU A 23 -0.04 24.48 45.93
CA GLU A 23 0.06 25.66 46.85
C GLU A 23 -0.74 26.92 46.47
N LEU A 24 -1.22 27.06 45.23
CA LEU A 24 -2.13 28.15 44.83
C LEU A 24 -3.06 27.64 43.71
N GLU A 25 -4.28 27.19 44.06
CA GLU A 25 -5.40 27.02 43.12
C GLU A 25 -5.68 28.37 42.46
N ASP A 26 -4.96 28.66 41.38
CA ASP A 26 -5.21 29.84 40.56
C ASP A 26 -6.38 29.48 39.62
N ASP A 27 -7.59 29.40 40.19
CA ASP A 27 -8.87 29.10 39.50
C ASP A 27 -9.03 29.92 38.20
N GLU A 28 -8.44 31.11 38.18
CA GLU A 28 -8.41 32.02 37.04
C GLU A 28 -7.52 31.52 35.88
N LEU A 29 -6.40 30.85 36.16
CA LEU A 29 -5.57 30.18 35.15
C LEU A 29 -6.26 28.94 34.60
N GLU A 30 -6.87 28.12 35.47
CA GLU A 30 -7.60 26.94 35.02
C GLU A 30 -8.74 27.32 34.09
N ARG A 31 -9.51 28.34 34.47
CA ARG A 31 -10.58 28.89 33.65
C ARG A 31 -10.07 29.39 32.30
N LYS A 32 -8.94 30.09 32.26
CA LYS A 32 -8.31 30.55 31.01
C LYS A 32 -7.87 29.39 30.13
N CYS A 33 -7.28 28.35 30.73
CA CYS A 33 -6.88 27.14 30.03
C CYS A 33 -8.10 26.45 29.42
N LEU A 34 -9.17 26.24 30.19
CA LEU A 34 -10.42 25.62 29.71
C LEU A 34 -11.06 26.41 28.57
N ILE A 35 -11.13 27.74 28.67
CA ILE A 35 -11.64 28.60 27.59
C ILE A 35 -10.79 28.43 26.32
N LYS A 36 -9.46 28.38 26.45
CA LYS A 36 -8.55 28.18 25.32
C LYS A 36 -8.70 26.80 24.68
N THR A 37 -8.90 25.76 25.47
CA THR A 37 -9.19 24.42 24.97
C THR A 37 -10.50 24.40 24.19
N LEU A 38 -11.57 25.03 24.71
CA LEU A 38 -12.84 25.13 23.99
C LEU A 38 -12.71 25.92 22.68
N GLU A 39 -11.99 27.05 22.68
CA GLU A 39 -11.71 27.83 21.47
C GLU A 39 -10.97 26.99 20.41
N LEU A 40 -10.03 26.15 20.85
CA LEU A 40 -9.27 25.25 19.98
C LEU A 40 -10.15 24.14 19.41
N GLU A 41 -10.92 23.45 20.27
CA GLU A 41 -11.83 22.38 19.86
C GLU A 41 -12.84 22.86 18.82
N VAL A 42 -13.39 24.07 18.99
CA VAL A 42 -14.27 24.69 17.98
C VAL A 42 -13.59 24.81 16.61
N LYS A 43 -12.31 25.23 16.58
CA LYS A 43 -11.57 25.34 15.32
C LYS A 43 -11.29 23.97 14.70
N VAL A 44 -10.95 22.96 15.51
CA VAL A 44 -10.75 21.58 15.05
C VAL A 44 -12.05 21.03 14.48
N CYS A 45 -13.20 21.22 15.14
CA CYS A 45 -14.49 20.81 14.62
C CYS A 45 -14.83 21.47 13.28
N ILE A 46 -14.43 22.72 13.04
CA ILE A 46 -14.63 23.38 11.73
C ILE A 46 -13.80 22.69 10.64
N ASP A 47 -12.54 22.37 10.92
CA ASP A 47 -11.67 21.65 9.97
C ASP A 47 -12.21 20.23 9.69
N ASP A 48 -12.66 19.53 10.73
CA ASP A 48 -13.28 18.19 10.59
C ASP A 48 -14.60 18.25 9.80
N LEU A 49 -15.40 19.30 9.98
CA LEU A 49 -16.60 19.53 9.17
C LEU A 49 -16.26 19.74 7.70
N ALA A 50 -15.20 20.50 7.40
CA ALA A 50 -14.74 20.66 6.02
C ALA A 50 -14.29 19.31 5.42
N ALA A 51 -13.51 18.53 6.17
CA ALA A 51 -13.05 17.20 5.73
C ALA A 51 -14.21 16.23 5.48
N THR A 52 -15.20 16.18 6.37
CA THR A 52 -16.39 15.33 6.21
C THR A 52 -17.26 15.78 5.02
N MET A 53 -17.35 17.09 4.75
CA MET A 53 -18.04 17.59 3.55
C MET A 53 -17.36 17.11 2.26
N GLU A 54 -16.02 17.17 2.19
CA GLU A 54 -15.25 16.67 1.06
C GLU A 54 -15.43 15.14 0.89
N GLU A 55 -15.42 14.38 1.98
CA GLU A 55 -15.66 12.93 1.96
C GLU A 55 -17.07 12.60 1.42
N ILE A 56 -18.09 13.34 1.82
CA ILE A 56 -19.46 13.18 1.29
C ILE A 56 -19.50 13.39 -0.22
N GLU A 57 -18.77 14.40 -0.73
CA GLU A 57 -18.68 14.63 -2.18
C GLU A 57 -17.99 13.48 -2.91
N LEU A 58 -16.91 12.95 -2.34
CA LEU A 58 -16.23 11.76 -2.86
C LEU A 58 -17.16 10.55 -2.89
N ILE A 59 -17.89 10.28 -1.81
CA ILE A 59 -18.85 9.16 -1.73
C ILE A 59 -19.94 9.32 -2.79
N LYS A 60 -20.49 10.53 -2.99
CA LYS A 60 -21.46 10.79 -4.07
C LYS A 60 -20.87 10.54 -5.46
N HIS A 61 -19.60 10.87 -5.66
CA HIS A 61 -18.90 10.58 -6.92
C HIS A 61 -18.69 9.06 -7.10
N PHE A 62 -18.30 8.34 -6.04
CA PHE A 62 -18.18 6.88 -6.06
C PHE A 62 -19.51 6.18 -6.32
N GLU A 63 -20.62 6.68 -5.78
CA GLU A 63 -21.96 6.16 -6.06
C GLU A 63 -22.32 6.33 -7.54
N LYS A 64 -22.07 7.50 -8.12
CA LYS A 64 -22.27 7.73 -9.57
C LYS A 64 -21.40 6.81 -10.43
N ILE A 65 -20.14 6.58 -10.05
CA ILE A 65 -19.27 5.61 -10.73
C ILE A 65 -19.87 4.21 -10.62
N LYS A 66 -20.29 3.78 -9.42
CA LYS A 66 -20.90 2.46 -9.20
C LYS A 66 -22.15 2.25 -10.05
N VAL A 67 -23.03 3.25 -10.15
CA VAL A 67 -24.22 3.19 -11.01
C VAL A 67 -23.82 3.05 -12.49
N ASN A 68 -22.84 3.84 -12.95
CA ASN A 68 -22.35 3.74 -14.34
C ASN A 68 -21.63 2.40 -14.64
N THR A 69 -20.98 1.78 -13.66
CA THR A 69 -20.36 0.45 -13.80
C THR A 69 -21.32 -0.71 -13.56
N GLY A 70 -22.42 -0.46 -12.85
CA GLY A 70 -23.42 -1.44 -12.42
C GLY A 70 -24.26 -1.97 -13.58
N ASP A 71 -24.54 -1.15 -14.58
CA ASP A 71 -25.22 -1.59 -15.81
C ASP A 71 -24.32 -2.45 -16.72
N GLU A 72 -22.99 -2.35 -16.61
CA GLU A 72 -22.06 -3.22 -17.35
C GLU A 72 -21.65 -4.50 -16.58
N GLN A 73 -21.75 -4.51 -15.24
CA GLN A 73 -21.35 -5.66 -14.42
C GLN A 73 -22.50 -6.58 -14.01
N ALA A 74 -23.73 -6.09 -13.86
CA ALA A 74 -24.88 -6.95 -13.53
C ALA A 74 -25.28 -7.91 -14.66
N ASN A 75 -24.87 -7.64 -15.90
CA ASN A 75 -25.00 -8.56 -17.05
C ASN A 75 -23.76 -9.44 -17.27
N LYS A 76 -22.81 -9.44 -16.33
CA LYS A 76 -21.52 -10.16 -16.43
C LYS A 76 -21.37 -11.25 -15.38
N GLU A 77 -22.45 -11.65 -14.73
CA GLU A 77 -22.54 -12.97 -14.09
C GLU A 77 -22.99 -13.99 -15.15
N GLU A 78 -22.24 -15.10 -15.26
CA GLU A 78 -22.41 -16.22 -16.21
C GLU A 78 -21.96 -16.08 -17.67
N LYS A 79 -20.88 -15.35 -17.92
CA LYS A 79 -19.93 -15.84 -18.94
C LYS A 79 -18.56 -15.99 -18.34
N VAL A 80 -18.40 -17.09 -17.59
CA VAL A 80 -17.07 -17.69 -17.39
C VAL A 80 -16.50 -17.81 -18.79
N ASP A 81 -15.53 -16.95 -19.10
CA ASP A 81 -14.89 -16.86 -20.39
C ASP A 81 -14.11 -18.16 -20.62
N SER A 82 -14.83 -19.19 -21.05
CA SER A 82 -14.30 -20.50 -21.38
C SER A 82 -13.57 -20.48 -22.73
N THR A 83 -13.31 -19.28 -23.29
CA THR A 83 -12.57 -19.12 -24.55
C THR A 83 -11.16 -19.72 -24.47
N TRP A 84 -10.56 -19.78 -23.28
CA TRP A 84 -9.25 -20.44 -23.08
C TRP A 84 -9.35 -21.96 -22.79
N ARG A 85 -10.54 -22.46 -22.41
CA ARG A 85 -10.76 -23.88 -22.18
C ARG A 85 -11.12 -24.54 -23.51
N LEU A 86 -10.19 -25.33 -24.06
CA LEU A 86 -10.43 -26.11 -25.28
C LEU A 86 -11.63 -27.09 -25.11
N ASP A 87 -11.94 -27.48 -23.87
CA ASP A 87 -13.05 -28.36 -23.51
C ASP A 87 -14.40 -27.64 -23.31
N GLY A 88 -14.42 -26.30 -23.25
CA GLY A 88 -15.59 -25.52 -22.83
C GLY A 88 -16.75 -25.43 -23.83
N GLY A 89 -16.60 -25.95 -25.05
CA GLY A 89 -17.54 -25.71 -26.16
C GLY A 89 -18.07 -26.94 -26.88
N LEU A 90 -17.84 -28.15 -26.36
CA LEU A 90 -18.10 -29.38 -27.10
C LEU A 90 -18.93 -30.44 -26.36
N HIS A 91 -19.89 -29.97 -25.56
CA HIS A 91 -20.93 -30.82 -25.01
C HIS A 91 -21.77 -31.43 -26.16
N GLY A 92 -21.35 -32.60 -26.66
CA GLY A 92 -22.17 -33.51 -27.47
C GLY A 92 -21.82 -33.67 -28.96
N LYS A 93 -20.77 -33.05 -29.52
CA LYS A 93 -20.47 -33.17 -30.97
C LYS A 93 -19.00 -33.54 -31.23
N LYS A 94 -18.75 -34.74 -31.75
CA LYS A 94 -17.39 -35.22 -32.08
C LYS A 94 -16.76 -34.33 -33.17
N LEU A 95 -15.55 -33.81 -32.95
CA LEU A 95 -14.79 -33.03 -33.95
C LEU A 95 -14.33 -33.88 -35.13
N LEU A 96 -14.08 -35.15 -34.85
CA LEU A 96 -13.52 -36.13 -35.75
C LEU A 96 -14.58 -37.23 -35.95
N ASP A 97 -14.69 -37.73 -37.17
CA ASP A 97 -15.35 -39.00 -37.43
C ASP A 97 -14.60 -40.13 -36.69
N GLY A 98 -15.23 -41.30 -36.49
CA GLY A 98 -14.59 -42.47 -35.85
C GLY A 98 -13.33 -42.96 -36.56
N LYS A 99 -13.07 -42.48 -37.77
CA LYS A 99 -11.86 -42.72 -38.58
C LYS A 99 -10.85 -41.55 -38.55
N GLY A 100 -11.02 -40.56 -37.68
CA GLY A 100 -10.10 -39.43 -37.49
C GLY A 100 -10.21 -38.31 -38.53
N LYS A 101 -11.28 -38.28 -39.35
CA LYS A 101 -11.49 -37.21 -40.34
C LYS A 101 -12.20 -36.02 -39.70
N PRO A 102 -11.67 -34.79 -39.80
CA PRO A 102 -12.34 -33.61 -39.25
C PRO A 102 -13.66 -33.35 -40.00
N LEU A 103 -14.76 -33.29 -39.25
CA LEU A 103 -16.12 -33.17 -39.80
C LEU A 103 -16.49 -31.73 -40.19
N LYS A 104 -15.69 -30.74 -39.76
CA LYS A 104 -15.85 -29.34 -40.15
C LYS A 104 -14.62 -28.86 -40.90
N THR A 105 -14.86 -28.26 -42.06
CA THR A 105 -13.86 -27.43 -42.73
C THR A 105 -13.63 -26.18 -41.89
N PHE A 106 -12.48 -26.04 -41.26
CA PHE A 106 -12.08 -24.77 -40.65
C PHE A 106 -11.46 -23.89 -41.74
N THR A 107 -11.94 -22.66 -41.87
CA THR A 107 -11.28 -21.64 -42.68
C THR A 107 -10.20 -20.98 -41.83
N LEU A 108 -8.94 -21.02 -42.31
CA LEU A 108 -7.82 -20.32 -41.68
C LEU A 108 -7.93 -18.80 -41.98
N THR A 109 -9.01 -18.16 -41.52
CA THR A 109 -9.23 -16.74 -41.71
C THR A 109 -8.66 -15.94 -40.55
N ASN A 110 -7.46 -15.37 -40.75
CA ASN A 110 -6.96 -14.14 -40.13
C ASN A 110 -7.20 -13.92 -38.61
N ASP A 111 -7.16 -14.98 -37.79
CA ASP A 111 -7.19 -14.85 -36.32
C ASP A 111 -6.09 -13.93 -35.78
N ARG A 112 -4.99 -13.78 -36.52
CA ARG A 112 -3.93 -12.81 -36.18
C ARG A 112 -4.45 -11.37 -36.14
N LYS A 113 -5.36 -10.97 -37.04
CA LYS A 113 -5.91 -9.61 -37.09
C LYS A 113 -6.97 -9.35 -36.00
N THR A 114 -7.64 -10.39 -35.52
CA THR A 114 -8.60 -10.27 -34.41
C THR A 114 -7.87 -10.27 -33.07
N ILE A 115 -6.82 -11.09 -32.93
CA ILE A 115 -5.92 -11.08 -31.77
C ILE A 115 -5.24 -9.72 -31.61
N THR A 116 -4.65 -9.14 -32.67
CA THR A 116 -3.99 -7.83 -32.58
C THR A 116 -4.93 -6.69 -32.18
N LYS A 117 -6.20 -6.73 -32.61
CA LYS A 117 -7.22 -5.76 -32.20
C LYS A 117 -7.62 -5.90 -30.73
N ASN A 118 -7.50 -7.09 -30.16
CA ASN A 118 -7.89 -7.37 -28.78
C ASN A 118 -6.80 -7.08 -27.74
N VAL A 119 -5.54 -6.82 -28.15
CA VAL A 119 -4.43 -6.53 -27.23
C VAL A 119 -4.52 -5.11 -26.63
N PHE A 120 -5.26 -4.20 -27.27
CA PHE A 120 -5.36 -2.80 -26.84
C PHE A 120 -6.83 -2.36 -26.68
N ARG A 121 -7.50 -2.90 -25.67
CA ARG A 121 -8.87 -2.49 -25.29
C ARG A 121 -8.81 -1.33 -24.28
N PRO A 122 -9.81 -0.43 -24.27
CA PRO A 122 -9.78 0.83 -23.48
C PRO A 122 -9.71 0.67 -21.95
N GLY A 123 -9.74 -0.56 -21.42
CA GLY A 123 -9.59 -0.87 -19.99
C GLY A 123 -8.25 -1.47 -19.58
N TYR A 124 -7.31 -1.66 -20.51
CA TYR A 124 -5.94 -2.11 -20.16
C TYR A 124 -5.05 -0.87 -20.03
N SER A 125 -4.60 -0.60 -18.80
CA SER A 125 -3.52 0.36 -18.56
C SER A 125 -2.24 -0.22 -19.16
N LEU A 126 -1.85 0.24 -20.33
CA LEU A 126 -0.56 -0.09 -20.89
C LEU A 126 0.52 0.61 -20.07
N PRO A 127 1.69 -0.02 -19.86
CA PRO A 127 2.88 0.70 -19.43
C PRO A 127 3.15 1.82 -20.43
N THR A 128 3.04 3.07 -19.99
CA THR A 128 3.31 4.26 -20.82
C THR A 128 4.80 4.50 -21.02
N LYS A 129 5.64 3.73 -20.31
CA LYS A 129 7.11 3.84 -20.28
C LYS A 129 7.71 2.46 -20.47
N THR A 130 8.85 2.41 -21.14
CA THR A 130 9.67 1.19 -21.16
C THR A 130 10.26 0.95 -19.78
N ILE A 131 10.74 -0.28 -19.52
CA ILE A 131 11.37 -0.62 -18.25
C ILE A 131 12.58 0.30 -17.99
N ASP A 132 13.37 0.56 -19.03
CA ASP A 132 14.54 1.44 -18.94
C ASP A 132 14.16 2.88 -18.61
N GLU A 133 13.13 3.42 -19.29
CA GLU A 133 12.62 4.77 -19.04
C GLU A 133 12.00 4.91 -17.64
N PHE A 134 11.32 3.87 -17.16
CA PHE A 134 10.79 3.82 -15.80
C PHE A 134 11.92 3.80 -14.76
N LEU A 135 12.96 2.99 -14.99
CA LEU A 135 14.12 2.94 -14.10
C LEU A 135 14.85 4.27 -14.07
N GLU A 136 15.06 4.94 -15.20
CA GLU A 136 15.66 6.28 -15.25
C GLU A 136 14.87 7.30 -14.43
N ASP A 137 13.54 7.24 -14.48
CA ASP A 137 12.70 8.14 -13.70
C ASP A 137 12.68 7.79 -12.21
N GLU A 138 12.75 6.50 -11.85
CA GLU A 138 12.95 6.07 -10.47
C GLU A 138 14.35 6.46 -9.95
N PHE A 139 15.40 6.43 -10.79
CA PHE A 139 16.73 6.94 -10.46
C PHE A 139 16.69 8.45 -10.22
N LYS A 140 15.99 9.22 -11.07
CA LYS A 140 15.79 10.68 -10.87
C LYS A 140 14.99 10.98 -9.60
N ARG A 141 14.02 10.13 -9.26
CA ARG A 141 13.20 10.24 -8.04
C ARG A 141 13.91 9.72 -6.79
N GLY A 142 15.06 9.05 -6.94
CA GLY A 142 15.81 8.45 -5.84
C GLY A 142 15.18 7.18 -5.26
N GLY A 143 14.26 6.53 -5.99
CA GLY A 143 13.59 5.30 -5.57
C GLY A 143 14.39 4.02 -5.81
N VAL A 144 15.47 4.09 -6.62
CA VAL A 144 16.34 2.94 -6.89
C VAL A 144 17.42 2.83 -5.82
N ILE A 145 17.30 1.83 -4.95
CA ILE A 145 18.34 1.46 -3.99
C ILE A 145 19.44 0.74 -4.77
N THR A 146 20.54 1.45 -5.03
CA THR A 146 21.74 0.85 -5.65
C THR A 146 22.42 0.00 -4.59
N SER A 147 22.14 -1.31 -4.59
CA SER A 147 22.65 -2.30 -3.65
C SER A 147 24.15 -2.61 -3.83
N SER A 148 24.98 -1.58 -3.99
CA SER A 148 26.43 -1.68 -3.96
C SER A 148 26.97 -0.47 -3.21
N LYS A 149 27.05 -0.64 -1.88
CA LYS A 149 27.54 0.30 -0.86
C LYS A 149 26.44 1.18 -0.27
N ILE A 150 25.98 0.76 0.91
CA ILE A 150 25.64 1.61 2.06
C ILE A 150 25.03 2.95 1.65
N LEU A 151 23.70 2.98 1.55
CA LEU A 151 22.89 4.15 1.88
C LEU A 151 21.69 3.65 2.68
N ILE A 152 21.96 3.22 3.91
CA ILE A 152 20.95 3.28 4.97
C ILE A 152 20.85 4.76 5.32
N HIS A 153 20.20 5.55 4.47
CA HIS A 153 19.65 6.87 4.78
C HIS A 153 19.06 7.36 3.45
N LYS A 154 17.77 7.69 3.46
CA LYS A 154 16.99 8.28 2.36
C LYS A 154 16.16 7.33 1.48
N CYS A 155 15.56 6.29 2.06
CA CYS A 155 14.19 5.93 1.67
C CYS A 155 13.25 6.51 2.73
N VAL A 156 12.91 7.79 2.58
CA VAL A 156 11.86 8.42 3.38
C VAL A 156 10.53 7.85 2.90
N ILE A 157 10.00 6.87 3.61
CA ILE A 157 8.55 6.68 3.70
C ILE A 157 8.01 8.01 4.25
N PRO A 158 7.05 8.70 3.61
CA PRO A 158 6.62 10.04 4.04
C PRO A 158 5.86 10.06 5.39
N HIS A 159 5.94 9.00 6.21
CA HIS A 159 5.14 8.85 7.43
C HIS A 159 5.89 8.29 8.66
N SER A 160 7.22 8.28 8.68
CA SER A 160 7.95 7.97 9.93
C SER A 160 8.71 9.18 10.44
N ASN A 161 8.13 9.88 11.41
CA ASN A 161 8.84 10.80 12.28
C ASN A 161 9.81 9.98 13.14
N GLY A 162 11.06 9.82 12.69
CA GLY A 162 12.19 9.37 13.51
C GLY A 162 13.14 10.53 13.75
N PRO A 163 13.82 10.60 14.91
CA PRO A 163 14.70 11.72 15.23
C PRO A 163 15.92 11.71 14.30
N GLU A 164 16.29 12.89 13.80
CA GLU A 164 17.57 13.11 13.12
C GLU A 164 18.69 12.92 14.15
N ILE A 165 19.58 11.96 13.90
CA ILE A 165 20.79 11.73 14.69
C ILE A 165 21.91 12.48 13.96
N ASP A 166 22.49 13.46 14.65
CA ASP A 166 23.64 14.26 14.20
C ASP A 166 24.87 13.34 14.02
N PRO A 167 25.67 13.48 12.94
CA PRO A 167 26.75 12.54 12.61
C PRO A 167 28.12 12.87 13.26
N ASP A 168 28.16 13.58 14.39
CA ASP A 168 29.40 14.13 14.95
C ASP A 168 29.83 13.52 16.32
N GLU A 169 29.60 12.22 16.57
CA GLU A 169 30.16 11.54 17.76
C GLU A 169 30.78 10.15 17.47
N ASP A 170 32.11 10.14 17.45
CA ASP A 170 33.06 9.08 17.86
C ASP A 170 33.02 7.69 17.16
N ASP A 171 33.80 7.58 16.08
CA ASP A 171 34.07 6.39 15.22
C ASP A 171 34.75 5.18 15.93
N ASN A 172 34.82 5.11 17.26
CA ASN A 172 35.53 4.01 17.97
C ASN A 172 34.64 3.07 18.79
N ASP A 173 33.34 3.35 18.93
CA ASP A 173 32.41 2.51 19.72
C ASP A 173 31.48 1.63 18.86
N GLU A 174 31.48 1.79 17.53
CA GLU A 174 30.59 1.05 16.62
C GLU A 174 31.08 -0.38 16.34
N GLU A 175 32.40 -0.59 16.25
CA GLU A 175 32.99 -1.90 15.91
C GLU A 175 32.74 -2.96 17.01
N LEU A 176 32.54 -2.54 18.26
CA LEU A 176 32.22 -3.45 19.37
C LEU A 176 30.74 -3.87 19.38
N LYS A 177 29.83 -2.97 18.97
CA LYS A 177 28.37 -3.24 18.94
C LYS A 177 27.98 -4.11 17.74
N ASP A 178 28.70 -3.99 16.63
CA ASP A 178 28.45 -4.78 15.41
C ASP A 178 28.75 -6.27 15.62
N ASN A 179 29.83 -6.60 16.33
CA ASN A 179 30.17 -7.98 16.67
C ASN A 179 29.09 -8.66 17.54
N ASP A 180 28.53 -7.93 18.52
CA ASP A 180 27.45 -8.44 19.36
C ASP A 180 26.17 -8.68 18.55
N ALA A 181 25.81 -7.75 17.65
CA ALA A 181 24.62 -7.86 16.81
C ALA A 181 24.69 -9.05 15.83
N GLU A 182 25.86 -9.30 15.23
CA GLU A 182 26.07 -10.46 14.37
C GLU A 182 25.93 -11.77 15.15
N LEU A 183 26.43 -11.81 16.38
CA LEU A 183 26.37 -13.00 17.23
C LEU A 183 24.93 -13.30 17.69
N TYR A 184 24.13 -12.29 18.00
CA TYR A 184 22.69 -12.45 18.25
C TYR A 184 21.93 -12.96 17.03
N LYS A 185 22.26 -12.45 15.83
CA LYS A 185 21.61 -12.87 14.58
C LYS A 185 21.94 -14.33 14.24
N GLN A 186 23.17 -14.77 14.48
CA GLN A 186 23.58 -16.16 14.29
C GLN A 186 22.85 -17.09 15.26
N ARG A 187 22.73 -16.71 16.53
CA ARG A 187 21.97 -17.48 17.54
C ARG A 187 20.49 -17.61 17.17
N ASN A 188 19.83 -16.50 16.83
CA ASN A 188 18.43 -16.53 16.42
C ASN A 188 18.19 -17.37 15.16
N TRP A 189 19.18 -17.44 14.28
CA TRP A 189 19.10 -18.27 13.08
C TRP A 189 19.24 -19.77 13.38
N ASP A 190 20.07 -20.12 14.37
CA ASP A 190 20.22 -21.49 14.84
C ASP A 190 18.94 -21.97 15.54
N ASP A 191 18.40 -21.16 16.47
CA ASP A 191 17.13 -21.44 17.16
C ASP A 191 15.97 -21.65 16.15
N PHE A 192 15.88 -20.80 15.12
CA PHE A 192 14.86 -20.95 14.07
C PHE A 192 15.02 -22.24 13.24
N LYS A 193 16.26 -22.70 13.02
CA LYS A 193 16.53 -23.95 12.29
C LYS A 193 16.16 -25.18 13.10
N ASP A 194 16.38 -25.14 14.40
CA ASP A 194 16.00 -26.20 15.33
C ASP A 194 14.47 -26.28 15.48
N ASP A 195 13.79 -25.14 15.59
CA ASP A 195 12.33 -25.08 15.71
C ASP A 195 11.59 -25.41 14.40
N THR A 196 12.23 -25.19 13.24
CA THR A 196 11.60 -25.35 11.92
C THR A 196 12.27 -26.48 11.11
N PRO A 197 11.92 -27.75 11.35
CA PRO A 197 12.49 -28.87 10.61
C PRO A 197 12.18 -28.77 9.12
N ARG A 198 13.17 -29.13 8.28
CA ARG A 198 13.01 -29.17 6.82
C ARG A 198 11.83 -30.06 6.45
N GLY A 199 10.84 -29.50 5.77
CA GLY A 199 9.63 -30.21 5.34
C GLY A 199 8.45 -30.11 6.31
N SER A 200 8.42 -29.14 7.22
CA SER A 200 7.22 -28.72 7.97
C SER A 200 6.16 -28.04 7.09
N GLY A 201 6.49 -27.71 5.84
CA GLY A 201 5.59 -27.12 4.84
C GLY A 201 4.69 -28.14 4.14
N ASN A 202 4.37 -27.89 2.86
CA ASN A 202 3.39 -28.63 2.06
C ASN A 202 3.64 -30.16 2.00
N ARG A 203 3.08 -30.90 2.97
CA ARG A 203 3.05 -32.38 3.04
C ARG A 203 1.72 -32.97 2.59
N THR A 204 0.75 -32.14 2.23
CA THR A 204 -0.63 -32.58 1.95
C THR A 204 -0.84 -33.03 0.51
N ASN A 205 0.19 -33.00 -0.34
CA ASN A 205 0.13 -33.53 -1.70
C ASN A 205 1.03 -34.78 -1.82
N HIS A 206 0.48 -35.92 -1.41
CA HIS A 206 1.04 -37.25 -1.64
C HIS A 206 0.07 -38.06 -2.50
N GLY A 207 0.09 -37.81 -3.81
CA GLY A 207 -0.56 -38.66 -4.82
C GLY A 207 -1.92 -38.18 -5.29
#